data_AF-A0A7K4MJ57-F1
#
_entry.id   AF-A0A7K4MJ57-F1
#
_cell.length_a   1.000
_cell.length_b   1.000
_cell.length_c   1.000
_cell.angle_alpha   90.00
_cell.angle_beta   90.00
_cell.angle_gamma   90.00
#
_symmetry.space_group_name_H-M   'P 1'
#
loop_
_entity.id
_entity.type
_entity.pdbx_description
1 polymer ?
#
loop_
_entity_poly.entity_id
_entity_poly.type
_entity_poly.pdbx_seq_one_letter_code
_entity_poly.pdbx_strand_id
1 'polypeptide(L)'
;MIKISWKLRGLGKLGKKEIEHIDTIEKDGRLYYCYKVLRTKKLASAIIQNSIDDIGRIKEETREVNLNGDDKRFWLGRLVDINDGKKNDSTSLNPEFFAERFELNDDYFKQASCFI
;
A
#
# COMPACT_ATOMS: atom_id res chain seq x y z
N MET A 1 3.56 -26.27 15.15
CA MET A 1 3.30 -25.81 13.77
C MET A 1 3.61 -24.32 13.72
N ILE A 2 4.78 -23.96 13.19
CA ILE A 2 5.25 -22.56 13.15
C ILE A 2 4.45 -21.85 12.05
N LYS A 3 3.56 -20.93 12.43
CA LYS A 3 2.92 -20.01 11.48
C LYS A 3 4.02 -19.09 10.95
N ILE A 4 4.47 -19.40 9.75
CA ILE A 4 5.37 -18.60 8.93
C ILE A 4 4.61 -17.29 8.59
N SER A 5 4.69 -16.29 9.48
CA SER A 5 4.11 -14.95 9.28
C SER A 5 4.98 -14.15 8.32
N TRP A 6 5.24 -14.68 7.13
CA TRP A 6 5.86 -13.85 6.09
C TRP A 6 4.91 -12.70 5.83
N LYS A 7 5.47 -11.50 6.04
CA LYS A 7 4.81 -10.20 6.05
C LYS A 7 3.64 -10.20 5.05
N LEU A 8 2.42 -9.87 5.52
CA LEU A 8 1.19 -9.68 4.74
C LEU A 8 1.34 -8.54 3.69
N ARG A 9 2.36 -8.63 2.83
CA ARG A 9 2.80 -7.67 1.81
C ARG A 9 2.47 -8.16 0.40
N GLY A 10 1.67 -9.22 0.29
CA GLY A 10 1.20 -9.71 -1.01
C GLY A 10 0.21 -8.72 -1.63
N LEU A 11 0.27 -8.58 -2.96
CA LEU A 11 -0.58 -7.73 -3.81
C LEU A 11 -2.09 -8.05 -3.76
N GLY A 12 -2.54 -8.91 -2.84
CA GLY A 12 -3.93 -9.35 -2.70
C GLY A 12 -4.78 -8.51 -1.74
N LYS A 13 -4.16 -7.69 -0.88
CA LYS A 13 -4.87 -6.83 0.07
C LYS A 13 -4.25 -5.45 0.17
N LEU A 14 -5.08 -4.42 0.00
CA LEU A 14 -4.71 -3.03 0.22
C LEU A 14 -5.59 -2.48 1.35
N GLY A 15 -5.02 -2.45 2.57
CA GLY A 15 -5.77 -2.19 3.80
C GLY A 15 -6.91 -3.21 3.99
N LYS A 16 -8.16 -2.74 4.03
CA LYS A 16 -9.36 -3.59 4.14
C LYS A 16 -9.92 -4.07 2.80
N LYS A 17 -9.36 -3.64 1.66
CA LYS A 17 -9.83 -4.00 0.33
C LYS A 17 -9.07 -5.22 -0.18
N GLU A 18 -9.80 -6.17 -0.75
CA GLU A 18 -9.22 -7.24 -1.56
C GLU A 18 -9.03 -6.72 -2.97
N ILE A 19 -7.80 -6.86 -3.46
CA ILE A 19 -7.38 -6.35 -4.75
C ILE A 19 -6.74 -7.46 -5.57
N GLU A 20 -6.89 -7.37 -6.88
CA GLU A 20 -6.22 -8.22 -7.85
C GLU A 20 -5.26 -7.35 -8.65
N HIS A 21 -3.99 -7.73 -8.70
CA HIS A 21 -3.01 -7.05 -9.53
C HIS A 21 -3.28 -7.37 -11.00
N ILE A 22 -3.33 -6.34 -11.83
CA ILE A 22 -3.55 -6.48 -13.27
C ILE A 22 -2.23 -6.35 -14.00
N ASP A 23 -1.54 -5.24 -13.77
CA ASP A 23 -0.36 -4.87 -14.53
C ASP A 23 0.47 -3.81 -13.80
N THR A 24 1.69 -3.59 -14.28
CA THR A 24 2.56 -2.51 -13.84
C THR A 24 2.93 -1.68 -15.06
N ILE A 25 2.53 -0.42 -15.05
CA ILE A 25 2.77 0.51 -16.15
C ILE A 25 3.85 1.51 -15.76
N GLU A 26 4.66 1.85 -16.74
CA GLU A 26 5.62 2.94 -16.63
C GLU A 26 5.09 4.14 -17.39
N LYS A 27 5.14 5.31 -16.76
CA LYS A 27 4.73 6.56 -17.39
C LYS A 27 5.58 7.71 -16.88
N ASP A 28 6.16 8.48 -17.79
CA ASP A 28 6.94 9.69 -17.48
C ASP A 28 8.07 9.43 -16.45
N GLY A 29 8.77 8.30 -16.57
CA GLY A 29 9.85 7.89 -15.67
C GLY A 29 9.39 7.40 -14.29
N ARG A 30 8.07 7.32 -14.07
CA ARG A 30 7.46 6.86 -12.81
C ARG A 30 6.80 5.51 -13.00
N LEU A 31 6.74 4.75 -11.91
CA LEU A 31 6.15 3.42 -11.89
C LEU A 31 4.76 3.46 -11.26
N TYR A 32 3.79 2.85 -11.91
CA TYR A 32 2.43 2.74 -11.42
C TYR A 32 2.00 1.28 -11.42
N TYR A 33 1.33 0.84 -10.35
CA TYR A 33 0.69 -0.47 -10.33
C TYR A 33 -0.83 -0.31 -10.55
N CYS A 34 -1.36 -1.12 -11.45
CA CYS A 34 -2.77 -1.19 -11.79
C CYS A 34 -3.41 -2.38 -11.08
N TYR A 35 -4.55 -2.15 -10.43
CA TYR A 35 -5.23 -3.18 -9.66
C TYR A 35 -6.75 -3.06 -9.77
N LYS A 36 -7.42 -4.22 -9.75
CA LYS A 36 -8.88 -4.34 -9.62
C LYS A 36 -9.24 -4.45 -8.16
N VAL A 37 -10.22 -3.68 -7.73
CA VAL A 37 -10.83 -3.86 -6.41
C VAL A 37 -11.93 -4.91 -6.53
N LEU A 38 -11.72 -6.10 -5.96
CA LEU A 38 -12.66 -7.22 -6.03
C LEU A 38 -13.92 -7.00 -5.18
N ARG A 39 -13.82 -6.17 -4.14
CA ARG A 39 -14.94 -5.83 -3.26
C ARG A 39 -14.96 -4.34 -2.93
N THR A 40 -15.87 -3.63 -3.57
CA THR A 40 -15.92 -2.17 -3.57
C THR A 40 -16.46 -1.61 -2.25
N LYS A 41 -17.63 -2.09 -1.77
CA LYS A 41 -18.25 -1.66 -0.48
C LYS A 41 -19.15 -2.75 0.13
N LYS A 42 -19.34 -2.71 1.46
CA LYS A 42 -20.42 -3.44 2.16
C LYS A 42 -21.74 -2.67 1.99
N LEU A 43 -22.87 -3.35 1.86
CA LEU A 43 -24.20 -2.76 1.64
C LEU A 43 -24.51 -1.62 2.63
N ALA A 44 -24.30 -1.85 3.93
CA ALA A 44 -24.54 -0.84 4.97
C ALA A 44 -23.72 0.45 4.77
N SER A 45 -22.45 0.32 4.38
CA SER A 45 -21.57 1.47 4.14
C SER A 45 -21.99 2.27 2.91
N ALA A 46 -22.52 1.60 1.89
CA ALA A 46 -22.98 2.23 0.66
C ALA A 46 -24.31 2.97 0.85
N ILE A 47 -25.19 2.47 1.73
CA ILE A 47 -26.43 3.16 2.12
C ILE A 47 -26.09 4.46 2.86
N ILE A 48 -25.18 4.39 3.85
CA ILE A 48 -24.75 5.58 4.62
C ILE A 48 -24.11 6.64 3.70
N GLN A 49 -23.32 6.21 2.72
CA GLN A 49 -22.63 7.11 1.78
C GLN A 49 -23.48 7.49 0.56
N ASN A 50 -24.75 7.10 0.51
CA ASN A 50 -25.65 7.28 -0.63
C ASN A 50 -25.03 6.88 -1.98
N SER A 51 -24.27 5.78 -1.99
CA SER A 51 -23.50 5.29 -3.15
C SER A 51 -23.89 3.85 -3.49
N ILE A 52 -25.20 3.57 -3.52
CA ILE A 52 -25.74 2.22 -3.74
C ILE A 52 -25.38 1.72 -5.15
N ASP A 53 -25.30 2.61 -6.12
CA ASP A 53 -24.96 2.29 -7.52
C ASP A 53 -23.53 1.75 -7.71
N ASP A 54 -22.66 1.97 -6.72
CA ASP A 54 -21.27 1.50 -6.74
C ASP A 54 -21.11 0.09 -6.16
N ILE A 55 -22.18 -0.50 -5.61
CA ILE A 55 -22.15 -1.84 -5.03
C ILE A 55 -22.03 -2.88 -6.15
N GLY A 56 -21.01 -3.74 -6.08
CA GLY A 56 -20.77 -4.81 -7.06
C GLY A 56 -20.05 -4.37 -8.33
N ARG A 57 -19.77 -3.07 -8.51
CA ARG A 57 -18.94 -2.59 -9.63
C ARG A 57 -17.46 -2.86 -9.34
N ILE A 58 -16.83 -3.70 -10.16
CA ILE A 58 -15.38 -3.88 -10.14
C ILE A 58 -14.76 -2.62 -10.71
N LYS A 59 -13.93 -1.95 -9.90
CA LYS A 59 -13.25 -0.72 -10.29
C LYS A 59 -11.76 -0.99 -10.46
N GLU A 60 -11.22 -0.55 -11.58
CA GLU A 60 -9.78 -0.50 -11.84
C GLU A 60 -9.22 0.81 -11.28
N GLU A 61 -8.15 0.71 -10.53
CA GLU A 61 -7.44 1.86 -9.96
C GLU A 61 -5.94 1.72 -10.26
N THR A 62 -5.30 2.87 -10.42
CA THR A 62 -3.86 2.97 -10.65
C THR A 62 -3.26 3.75 -9.50
N ARG A 63 -2.16 3.26 -8.93
CA ARG A 63 -1.44 3.96 -7.87
C ARG A 63 0.05 4.02 -8.17
N GLU A 64 0.60 5.21 -7.96
CA GLU A 64 2.03 5.47 -8.10
C GLU A 64 2.81 4.71 -7.02
N VAL A 65 3.87 4.04 -7.45
CA VAL A 65 4.84 3.40 -6.58
C VAL A 65 5.87 4.44 -6.19
N ASN A 66 5.96 4.73 -4.90
CA ASN A 66 7.01 5.61 -4.39
C ASN A 66 8.36 4.86 -4.43
N LEU A 67 9.25 5.28 -5.34
CA LEU A 67 10.59 4.71 -5.50
C LEU A 67 11.46 4.83 -4.24
N ASN A 68 11.16 5.80 -3.37
CA ASN A 68 11.87 6.02 -2.09
C ASN A 68 10.95 5.75 -0.89
N GLY A 69 9.96 4.87 -1.03
CA GLY A 69 8.88 4.67 -0.05
C GLY A 69 9.20 3.76 1.14
N ASP A 70 10.43 3.27 1.31
CA ASP A 70 10.83 2.53 2.51
C ASP A 70 11.24 3.52 3.60
N ASP A 71 10.29 3.88 4.47
CA ASP A 71 10.48 4.84 5.57
C ASP A 71 11.41 4.30 6.68
N LYS A 72 11.73 3.00 6.65
CA LYS A 72 12.62 2.32 7.60
C LYS A 72 14.09 2.34 7.15
N ARG A 73 14.40 3.06 6.07
CA ARG A 73 15.75 3.27 5.54
C ARG A 73 16.13 4.73 5.52
N PHE A 74 17.42 4.97 5.71
CA PHE A 74 18.04 6.24 5.37
C PHE A 74 18.60 6.13 3.95
N TRP A 75 18.04 6.93 3.04
CA TRP A 75 18.43 6.96 1.65
C TRP A 75 19.55 7.99 1.44
N LEU A 76 20.67 7.58 0.83
CA LEU A 76 21.83 8.45 0.59
C LEU A 76 21.68 9.30 -0.68
N GLY A 77 20.71 8.98 -1.51
CA GLY A 77 20.25 9.76 -2.66
C GLY A 77 18.74 9.67 -2.83
N ARG A 78 18.24 10.17 -3.96
CA ARG A 78 16.82 10.02 -4.35
C ARG A 78 16.71 9.44 -5.74
N LEU A 79 15.88 8.41 -5.88
CA LEU A 79 15.44 7.91 -7.17
C LEU A 79 14.30 8.80 -7.67
N VAL A 80 14.50 9.42 -8.83
CA VAL A 80 13.53 10.32 -9.47
C VAL A 80 12.89 9.67 -10.68
N ASP A 81 13.66 8.85 -11.40
CA ASP A 81 13.25 8.13 -12.61
C ASP A 81 13.65 6.65 -12.48
N ILE A 82 12.80 5.74 -12.96
CA ILE A 82 13.08 4.31 -13.05
C ILE A 82 14.08 3.95 -14.15
N ASN A 83 14.13 4.75 -15.23
CA ASN A 83 14.98 4.51 -16.40
C ASN A 83 16.39 5.06 -16.26
N ASP A 84 16.65 5.83 -15.22
CA ASP A 84 17.94 6.49 -15.00
C ASP A 84 19.11 5.51 -14.84
N GLY A 85 18.84 4.21 -14.64
CA GLY A 85 19.85 3.16 -14.43
C GLY A 85 20.68 3.35 -13.15
N LYS A 86 20.34 4.36 -12.34
CA LYS A 86 21.01 4.71 -11.10
C LYS A 86 20.58 3.79 -9.98
N LYS A 87 21.54 3.46 -9.11
CA LYS A 87 21.28 2.76 -7.87
C LYS A 87 21.36 3.76 -6.72
N ASN A 88 20.54 3.54 -5.70
CA ASN A 88 20.56 4.36 -4.50
C ASN A 88 21.10 3.51 -3.34
N ASP A 89 22.19 3.97 -2.74
CA ASP A 89 22.72 3.36 -1.53
C ASP A 89 21.88 3.79 -0.32
N SER A 90 21.69 2.86 0.60
CA SER A 90 20.87 3.11 1.79
C SER A 90 21.43 2.37 3.00
N THR A 91 21.15 2.90 4.17
CA THR A 91 21.40 2.24 5.44
C THR A 91 20.07 1.99 6.15
N SER A 92 20.00 0.89 6.91
CA SER A 92 18.85 0.63 7.78
C SER A 92 18.82 1.68 8.89
N LEU A 93 17.64 2.22 9.20
CA LEU A 93 17.50 3.05 10.40
C LEU A 93 17.66 2.16 11.64
N ASN A 94 18.26 2.69 12.69
CA ASN A 94 18.37 1.99 13.97
C ASN A 94 17.00 2.03 14.69
N PRO A 95 16.37 0.89 14.98
CA PRO A 95 15.08 0.84 15.69
C PRO A 95 15.10 1.46 17.09
N GLU A 96 16.25 1.48 17.77
CA GLU A 96 16.36 2.05 19.12
C GLU A 96 16.22 3.58 19.10
N PHE A 97 16.76 4.24 18.07
CA PHE A 97 16.68 5.69 17.93
C PHE A 97 15.41 6.15 17.20
N PHE A 98 14.81 5.29 16.37
CA PHE A 98 13.67 5.62 15.52
C PHE A 98 12.47 4.70 15.76
N ALA A 99 12.19 4.35 17.02
CA ALA A 99 11.17 3.36 17.39
C ALA A 99 9.80 3.62 16.73
N GLU A 100 9.35 4.88 16.66
CA GLU A 100 8.09 5.30 16.02
C GLU A 100 7.98 4.88 14.54
N ARG A 101 9.10 4.88 13.80
CA ARG A 101 9.11 4.44 12.38
C ARG A 101 9.13 2.93 12.23
N PHE A 102 9.48 2.21 13.29
CA PHE A 102 9.55 0.76 13.29
C PHE A 102 8.30 0.08 13.82
N GLU A 103 7.34 0.85 14.36
CA GLU A 103 5.99 0.37 14.64
C GLU A 103 5.46 -0.44 13.44
N LEU A 104 4.81 -1.56 13.73
CA LEU A 104 4.00 -2.24 12.72
C LEU A 104 2.97 -1.22 12.27
N ASN A 105 2.85 -0.93 10.97
CA ASN A 105 1.85 -0.01 10.44
C ASN A 105 0.52 -0.28 11.14
N ASP A 106 0.17 0.62 12.06
CA ASP A 106 -1.06 0.54 12.82
C ASP A 106 -2.27 0.69 11.91
N ASP A 107 -2.09 1.06 10.64
CA ASP A 107 -3.12 1.12 9.61
C ASP A 107 -3.88 -0.22 9.46
N TYR A 108 -3.36 -1.34 10.00
CA TYR A 108 -4.09 -2.59 10.16
C TYR A 108 -4.96 -2.70 11.42
N PHE A 109 -4.61 -2.05 12.54
CA PHE A 109 -5.29 -2.16 13.84
C PHE A 109 -5.99 -0.86 14.33
N LYS A 110 -5.51 0.34 13.97
CA LYS A 110 -6.08 1.67 14.33
C LYS A 110 -7.39 2.02 13.61
N GLN A 111 -8.03 1.10 12.90
CA GLN A 111 -9.47 1.20 12.58
C GLN A 111 -10.36 0.43 13.57
N ALA A 112 -9.84 0.05 14.74
CA ALA A 112 -10.58 -0.63 15.79
C ALA A 112 -10.88 0.23 17.03
N SER A 113 -10.53 1.53 17.06
CA SER A 113 -10.83 2.39 18.21
C SER A 113 -11.33 3.77 17.77
N CYS A 114 -12.54 3.80 17.22
CA CYS A 114 -13.45 4.94 17.36
C CYS A 114 -14.88 4.41 17.24
N PHE A 115 -15.31 3.74 18.30
CA PHE A 115 -16.70 3.50 18.69
C PHE A 115 -16.66 3.34 20.21
N ILE A 116 -16.79 4.46 20.92
CA ILE A 116 -17.87 4.83 21.85
C ILE A 116 -17.81 6.35 21.97
#